data_AF-A0A852Z6R0-F1
#
_entry.id   AF-A0A852Z6R0-F1
#
_cell.length_a   1.000
_cell.length_b   1.000
_cell.length_c   1.000
_cell.angle_alpha   90.00
_cell.angle_beta   90.00
_cell.angle_gamma   90.00
#
_symmetry.space_group_name_H-M   'P 1'
#
loop_
_entity.id
_entity.type
_entity.pdbx_description
1 polymer ?
#
loop_
_entity_poly.entity_id
_entity_poly.type
_entity_poly.pdbx_seq_one_letter_code
_entity_poly.pdbx_strand_id
1 'polypeptide(L)' 'MSTRHGELATFLVHEQWRLEQLAYDIAGHRCTARQCAETAAAVERVSAVLRDYAASLPFERFAEEPGSSTVVEGGSDG' A
#
# COMPACT_ATOMS: atom_id res chain seq x y z
N MET A 1 17.66 2.68 12.09
CA MET A 1 17.20 3.62 11.03
C MET A 1 15.93 3.06 10.46
N SER A 2 14.82 3.79 10.52
CA SER A 2 13.58 3.35 9.86
C SER A 2 13.78 3.42 8.35
N THR A 3 13.32 2.42 7.62
CA THR A 3 13.36 2.46 6.15
C THR A 3 12.20 3.32 5.66
N ARG A 4 12.37 4.00 4.51
CA ARG A 4 11.29 4.76 3.84
C ARG A 4 9.99 3.93 3.71
N HIS A 5 10.12 2.62 3.53
CA HIS A 5 9.01 1.66 3.54
C HIS A 5 8.27 1.60 4.88
N GLY A 6 9.00 1.49 5.99
CA GLY A 6 8.41 1.40 7.34
C GLY A 6 7.74 2.72 7.76
N GLU A 7 8.34 3.85 7.39
CA GLU A 7 7.74 5.17 7.64
C GLU A 7 6.44 5.36 6.86
N LEU A 8 6.44 4.99 5.57
CA LEU A 8 5.23 5.04 4.75
C LEU A 8 4.15 4.10 5.29
N ALA A 9 4.48 2.86 5.62
CA ALA A 9 3.53 1.91 6.19
C ALA A 9 2.90 2.44 7.50
N THR A 10 3.72 3.03 8.38
CA THR A 10 3.25 3.64 9.63
C THR A 10 2.31 4.81 9.37
N PHE A 11 2.67 5.68 8.43
CA PHE A 11 1.83 6.81 8.01
C PHE A 11 0.47 6.33 7.44
N LEU A 12 0.48 5.32 6.57
CA LEU A 12 -0.76 4.77 5.98
C LEU A 12 -1.67 4.15 7.04
N VAL A 13 -1.13 3.39 7.98
CA VAL A 13 -1.91 2.81 9.09
C VAL A 13 -2.54 3.91 9.94
N HIS A 14 -1.80 4.99 10.21
CA HIS A 14 -2.33 6.13 10.96
C HIS A 14 -3.48 6.82 10.23
N GLU A 15 -3.34 7.11 8.94
CA GLU A 15 -4.39 7.78 8.17
C GLU A 15 -5.60 6.88 7.91
N GLN A 16 -5.40 5.56 7.76
CA GLN A 16 -6.50 4.59 7.72
C GLN A 16 -7.32 4.64 9.00
N TRP A 17 -6.67 4.59 10.18
CA TRP A 17 -7.37 4.66 11.46
C TRP A 17 -8.17 5.97 11.60
N ARG A 18 -7.62 7.11 11.14
CA ARG A 18 -8.36 8.39 11.15
C ARG A 18 -9.60 8.36 10.27
N LEU A 19 -9.52 7.71 9.10
CA LEU A 19 -10.67 7.55 8.21
C LEU A 19 -11.74 6.65 8.84
N GLU A 20 -11.35 5.57 9.50
CA GLU A 20 -12.26 4.70 10.26
C GLU A 20 -12.96 5.47 11.39
N GLN A 21 -12.23 6.29 12.16
CA GLN A 21 -12.83 7.15 13.19
C GLN A 21 -13.83 8.14 12.60
N LEU A 22 -13.50 8.80 11.48
CA LEU A 22 -14.43 9.72 10.83
C LEU A 22 -15.70 9.01 10.36
N ALA A 23 -15.58 7.81 9.77
CA ALA A 23 -16.74 7.02 9.34
C ALA A 23 -17.66 6.69 10.53
N TYR A 24 -17.07 6.32 11.68
CA TYR A 24 -17.81 6.07 12.91
C TYR A 24 -18.53 7.33 13.43
N ASP A 25 -17.87 8.50 13.39
CA ASP A 25 -18.47 9.77 13.81
C ASP A 25 -19.57 10.27 12.87
N ILE A 26 -19.43 10.05 11.56
CA ILE A 26 -20.47 10.34 10.58
C ILE A 26 -21.72 9.50 10.87
N ALA A 27 -21.57 8.19 11.04
CA ALA A 27 -22.69 7.30 11.38
C ALA A 27 -23.37 7.71 12.70
N GLY A 28 -22.58 8.17 13.67
CA GLY A 28 -23.06 8.69 14.95
C GLY A 28 -23.63 10.12 14.93
N HIS A 29 -23.64 10.81 13.78
CA HIS A 29 -24.02 12.22 13.67
C HIS A 29 -23.19 13.16 14.59
N ARG A 30 -21.91 12.81 14.83
CA ARG A 30 -20.97 13.56 15.68
C ARG A 30 -19.84 14.24 14.89
N CYS A 31 -19.83 14.12 13.57
CA CYS A 31 -18.83 14.77 12.74
C CYS A 31 -19.09 16.28 12.57
N THR A 32 -18.03 17.05 12.45
CA THR A 32 -18.06 18.48 12.12
C THR A 32 -17.57 18.71 10.69
N ALA A 33 -18.01 19.81 10.06
CA ALA A 33 -17.53 20.20 8.73
C ALA A 33 -15.99 20.34 8.69
N ARG A 34 -15.39 20.82 9.79
CA ARG A 34 -13.93 20.94 9.93
C ARG A 34 -13.25 19.56 9.90
N GLN A 35 -13.77 18.58 10.64
CA GLN A 35 -13.22 17.20 10.61
C GLN A 35 -13.30 16.60 9.20
N CYS A 36 -14.41 16.81 8.48
CA CYS A 36 -14.53 16.36 7.09
C CYS A 36 -13.47 17.01 6.19
N ALA A 37 -13.28 18.33 6.30
CA ALA A 37 -12.29 19.06 5.51
C ALA A 37 -10.85 18.64 5.83
N GLU A 38 -10.51 18.47 7.11
CA GLU A 38 -9.19 18.03 7.56
C GLU A 38 -8.86 16.61 7.09
N THR A 39 -9.83 15.69 7.14
CA THR A 39 -9.65 14.32 6.64
C THR A 39 -9.55 14.28 5.13
N ALA A 40 -10.33 15.09 4.39
CA ALA A 40 -10.19 15.20 2.94
C ALA A 40 -8.77 15.64 2.54
N ALA A 41 -8.24 16.68 3.19
CA ALA A 41 -6.86 17.12 2.97
C ALA A 41 -5.82 16.05 3.35
N ALA A 42 -6.11 15.20 4.33
CA ALA A 42 -5.25 14.08 4.67
C ALA A 42 -5.25 12.98 3.59
N VAL A 43 -6.43 12.66 3.02
CA VAL A 43 -6.55 11.72 1.89
C VAL A 43 -5.80 12.23 0.66
N GLU A 44 -5.86 13.54 0.38
CA GLU A 44 -5.07 14.16 -0.69
C GLU A 44 -3.56 13.99 -0.46
N ARG A 45 -3.09 14.18 0.78
CA ARG A 45 -1.68 13.93 1.13
C ARG A 45 -1.29 12.45 0.98
N VAL A 46 -2.13 11.52 1.43
CA VAL A 46 -1.92 10.08 1.23
C VAL A 46 -1.77 9.77 -0.25
N SER A 47 -2.67 10.31 -1.07
CA SER A 47 -2.63 10.16 -2.52
C SER A 47 -1.32 10.68 -3.13
N ALA A 48 -0.86 11.86 -2.70
CA ALA A 48 0.40 12.44 -3.18
C ALA A 48 1.62 11.59 -2.79
N VAL A 49 1.69 11.14 -1.52
CA VAL A 49 2.80 10.32 -1.01
C VAL A 49 2.84 8.96 -1.72
N LEU A 50 1.70 8.33 -1.97
CA LEU A 50 1.65 7.06 -2.70
C LEU A 50 2.14 7.21 -4.14
N ARG A 51 1.81 8.31 -4.82
CA ARG A 51 2.33 8.60 -6.17
C ARG A 51 3.85 8.78 -6.17
N ASP A 52 4.38 9.53 -5.22
CA ASP A 52 5.84 9.73 -5.06
C ASP A 52 6.55 8.40 -4.77
N TYR A 53 5.98 7.60 -3.87
CA TYR A 53 6.53 6.29 -3.55
C TYR A 53 6.48 5.36 -4.77
N ALA A 54 5.36 5.32 -5.50
CA ALA A 54 5.25 4.53 -6.73
C ALA A 54 6.27 4.95 -7.81
N ALA A 55 6.53 6.25 -7.96
CA ALA A 55 7.55 6.76 -8.88
C ALA A 55 8.98 6.28 -8.55
N SER A 56 9.23 5.88 -7.30
CA SER A 56 10.50 5.32 -6.87
C SER A 56 10.58 3.80 -6.93
N LEU A 57 9.46 3.13 -7.19
CA LEU A 57 9.42 1.69 -7.37
C LEU A 57 9.81 1.34 -8.81
N PRO A 58 10.50 0.21 -9.02
CA PRO A 58 10.73 -0.30 -10.37
C PRO A 58 9.38 -0.59 -11.04
N PHE A 59 9.25 -0.17 -12.30
CA PHE A 59 7.98 -0.21 -13.05
C PHE A 59 7.42 -1.62 -13.24
N GLU A 60 8.26 -2.66 -13.22
CA GLU A 60 7.88 -4.07 -13.05
C GLU A 60 9.11 -5.00 -13.06
N ARG A 61 9.19 -5.89 -12.07
CA ARG A 61 9.36 -7.36 -12.20
C ARG A 61 9.41 -7.90 -10.76
N PHE A 62 8.25 -8.31 -10.24
CA PHE A 62 8.26 -9.56 -9.50
C PHE A 62 8.77 -10.57 -10.54
N ALA A 63 10.06 -10.91 -10.47
CA ALA A 63 10.59 -11.95 -11.32
C ALA A 63 9.68 -13.16 -11.09
N GLU A 64 9.07 -13.66 -12.16
CA GLU A 64 8.62 -15.04 -12.20
C GLU A 64 9.69 -15.86 -11.49
N GLU A 65 9.28 -16.58 -10.44
CA GLU A 65 10.14 -17.64 -9.93
C GLU A 65 10.59 -18.44 -11.15
N PRO A 66 11.89 -18.58 -11.41
CA PRO A 66 12.32 -19.50 -12.45
C PRO A 66 11.93 -20.88 -11.94
N GLY A 67 10.74 -21.32 -12.34
CA GLY A 67 10.45 -22.72 -12.61
C GLY A 67 11.43 -23.14 -13.70
N SER A 68 12.70 -23.28 -13.30
CA SER A 68 13.78 -23.81 -14.09
C SER A 68 13.42 -25.27 -14.33
N SER A 69 12.69 -25.45 -15.43
CA SER A 69 12.58 -26.66 -16.19
C SER A 69 13.90 -27.42 -16.14
N THR A 70 13.94 -28.51 -15.38
CA THR A 70 14.84 -29.61 -15.68
C THR A 70 14.01 -30.65 -16.41
N VAL A 71 13.98 -30.50 -17.73
CA VAL A 71 13.83 -31.65 -18.62
C VAL A 71 14.97 -32.61 -18.28
N VAL A 72 14.65 -33.75 -17.66
CA VAL A 72 15.57 -34.88 -17.63
C VAL A 72 15.20 -35.74 -18.83
N GLU A 73 16.02 -35.62 -19.88
CA GLU A 73 16.01 -36.47 -21.05
C GLU A 73 16.12 -37.96 -20.68
N GLY A 74 15.35 -38.77 -21.40
CA GLY A 74 15.84 -40.01 -22.00
C GLY A 74 16.17 -41.16 -21.06
N GLY A 75 15.15 -41.93 -20.67
CA GLY A 75 15.36 -43.33 -20.30
C GLY A 75 15.83 -44.11 -21.52
N SER A 76 17.13 -44.44 -21.56
CA SER A 76 17.69 -45.47 -22.42
C SER A 76 18.07 -46.63 -21.51
N ASP A 77 17.27 -47.69 -21.51
CA ASP A 77 17.69 -48.99 -20.97
C ASP A 77 16.92 -50.13 -21.65
N GLY A 78 17.66 -51.06 -22.27
CA GLY A 78 17.20 -52.37 -22.73
C GLY A 78 17.02 -52.55 -24.23
#